data_AF-A0A1H5ZMN4-F1
#
_entry.id   AF-A0A1H5ZMN4-F1
#
_cell.length_a   1.000
_cell.length_b   1.000
_cell.length_c   1.000
_cell.angle_alpha   90.00
_cell.angle_beta   90.00
_cell.angle_gamma   90.00
#
_symmetry.space_group_name_H-M   'P 1'
#
loop_
_entity.id
_entity.type
_entity.pdbx_description
1 polymer ?
#
loop_
_entity_poly.entity_id
_entity_poly.type
_entity_poly.pdbx_seq_one_letter_code
_entity_poly.pdbx_strand_id
1 'polypeptide(L)'
;MPKPNGFSLTVIVLWVLLALSVVVTVAMPMPAVAQGGALFAMAKGIAVISALIGAAIGAVIIFFYSKGENWARWVIMVMSALYIIGLLLNLHYWALIPGKVVFSAVQAVFGGYLLWFLNTPEVKGWFEKKTIV
;
A
#
# COMPACT_ATOMS: atom_id res chain seq x y z
N MET A 1 3.41 24.01 -13.19
CA MET A 1 2.42 24.22 -12.11
C MET A 1 3.05 23.84 -10.78
N PRO A 2 2.81 24.60 -9.70
CA PRO A 2 3.23 24.20 -8.36
C PRO A 2 2.61 22.84 -7.98
N LYS A 3 3.28 22.09 -7.11
CA LYS A 3 2.75 20.80 -6.61
C LYS A 3 1.45 21.06 -5.83
N PRO A 4 0.41 20.21 -5.99
CA PRO A 4 -0.81 20.35 -5.21
C PRO A 4 -0.55 20.31 -3.70
N ASN A 5 -1.31 21.08 -2.94
CA ASN A 5 -1.22 21.07 -1.48
C ASN A 5 -1.51 19.66 -0.95
N GLY A 6 -0.72 19.21 0.03
CA GLY A 6 -0.83 17.86 0.59
C GLY A 6 -0.11 16.76 -0.22
N PHE A 7 0.33 17.01 -1.46
CA PHE A 7 1.02 16.00 -2.27
C PHE A 7 2.32 15.49 -1.64
N SER A 8 3.15 16.39 -1.08
CA SER A 8 4.36 15.97 -0.38
C SER A 8 4.05 15.11 0.84
N LEU A 9 2.97 15.41 1.55
CA LEU A 9 2.51 14.62 2.70
C LEU A 9 2.01 13.24 2.24
N THR A 10 1.25 13.15 1.15
CA THR A 10 0.80 11.84 0.63
C THR A 10 1.96 10.95 0.23
N VAL A 11 3.01 11.50 -0.39
CA VAL A 11 4.25 10.76 -0.71
C VAL A 11 4.93 10.24 0.56
N ILE A 12 5.04 11.07 1.60
CA ILE A 12 5.64 10.65 2.88
C ILE A 12 4.82 9.52 3.52
N VAL A 13 3.49 9.67 3.56
CA VAL A 13 2.61 8.65 4.14
C VAL A 13 2.68 7.34 3.35
N LEU A 14 2.77 7.39 2.02
CA LEU A 14 2.98 6.20 1.17
C LEU A 14 4.27 5.47 1.53
N TRP A 15 5.39 6.18 1.72
CA TRP A 15 6.66 5.59 2.15
C TRP A 15 6.56 4.96 3.55
N VAL A 16 5.93 5.65 4.49
CA VAL A 16 5.73 5.14 5.86
C VAL A 16 4.87 3.87 5.83
N LEU A 17 3.76 3.86 5.10
CA LEU A 17 2.90 2.68 4.98
C LEU A 17 3.59 1.51 4.27
N LEU A 18 4.44 1.79 3.27
CA LEU A 18 5.25 0.77 2.62
C LEU A 18 6.22 0.14 3.62
N ALA A 19 6.97 0.95 4.37
CA ALA A 19 7.90 0.46 5.39
C ALA A 19 7.17 -0.33 6.48
N LEU A 20 6.04 0.18 6.97
CA LEU A 20 5.22 -0.51 7.95
C LEU A 20 4.68 -1.84 7.41
N SER A 21 4.30 -1.94 6.14
CA SER A 21 3.81 -3.21 5.57
C SER A 21 4.88 -4.30 5.57
N VAL A 22 6.14 -3.94 5.31
CA VAL A 22 7.29 -4.84 5.42
C VAL A 22 7.51 -5.23 6.88
N VAL A 23 7.55 -4.25 7.79
CA VAL A 23 7.76 -4.52 9.23
C VAL A 23 6.66 -5.42 9.78
N VAL A 24 5.39 -5.14 9.48
CA VAL A 24 4.24 -5.97 9.88
C VAL A 24 4.37 -7.39 9.34
N THR A 25 4.83 -7.56 8.10
CA THR A 25 4.97 -8.89 7.50
C THR A 25 6.15 -9.68 8.08
N VAL A 26 7.26 -9.02 8.39
CA VAL A 26 8.48 -9.66 8.91
C VAL A 26 8.40 -9.91 10.42
N ALA A 27 7.89 -8.93 11.18
CA ALA A 27 7.94 -8.92 12.64
C ALA A 27 6.71 -9.57 13.29
N MET A 28 5.55 -9.61 12.63
CA MET A 28 4.38 -10.24 13.27
C MET A 28 4.52 -11.76 13.32
N PRO A 29 4.38 -12.37 14.51
CA PRO A 29 4.33 -13.81 14.64
C PRO A 29 3.10 -14.35 13.91
N MET A 30 3.28 -15.40 13.12
CA MET A 30 2.14 -16.15 12.59
C MET A 30 1.41 -16.85 13.75
N PRO A 31 0.07 -17.00 13.66
CA PRO A 31 -0.73 -17.63 14.70
C PRO A 31 -0.15 -19.00 15.08
N ALA A 32 -0.17 -19.32 16.39
CA ALA A 32 0.48 -20.50 16.98
C ALA A 32 0.09 -21.83 16.30
N VAL A 33 -1.10 -21.89 15.70
CA VAL A 33 -1.62 -23.02 14.93
C VAL A 33 -0.71 -23.42 13.75
N ALA A 34 0.10 -22.49 13.23
CA ALA A 34 1.00 -22.74 12.12
C ALA A 34 2.42 -23.19 12.54
N GLN A 35 2.78 -23.14 13.84
CA GLN A 35 4.19 -23.16 14.27
C GLN A 35 4.90 -24.52 14.27
N GLY A 36 4.28 -25.59 13.77
CA GLY A 36 4.87 -26.95 13.79
C GLY A 36 5.26 -27.48 12.41
N GLY A 37 6.49 -27.22 11.94
CA GLY A 37 7.11 -27.99 10.85
C GLY A 37 7.87 -27.22 9.77
N ALA A 38 8.62 -27.93 8.91
CA ALA A 38 9.39 -27.34 7.80
C ALA A 38 8.52 -26.58 6.79
N LEU A 39 7.27 -27.02 6.58
CA LEU A 39 6.29 -26.36 5.72
C LEU A 39 5.96 -24.93 6.19
N PHE A 40 5.92 -24.71 7.52
CA PHE A 40 5.70 -23.40 8.11
C PHE A 40 6.84 -22.43 7.85
N ALA A 41 8.08 -22.88 8.06
CA ALA A 41 9.26 -22.08 7.80
C ALA A 41 9.34 -21.69 6.31
N MET A 42 8.98 -22.62 5.41
CA MET A 42 8.90 -22.37 3.97
C MET A 42 7.81 -21.34 3.63
N ALA A 43 6.59 -21.48 4.16
CA ALA A 43 5.50 -20.53 3.93
C ALA A 43 5.82 -19.12 4.45
N LYS A 44 6.46 -19.01 5.63
CA LYS A 44 6.95 -17.75 6.18
C LYS A 44 8.05 -17.13 5.32
N GLY A 45 9.00 -17.95 4.84
CA GLY A 45 10.05 -17.50 3.92
C GLY A 45 9.46 -16.93 2.63
N ILE A 46 8.51 -17.63 2.01
CA ILE A 46 7.82 -17.16 0.81
C ILE A 46 7.10 -15.84 1.08
N ALA A 47 6.34 -15.73 2.18
CA ALA A 47 5.62 -14.49 2.52
C ALA A 47 6.57 -13.29 2.69
N VAL A 48 7.73 -13.48 3.33
CA VAL A 48 8.75 -12.44 3.50
C VAL A 48 9.34 -12.03 2.14
N ILE A 49 9.72 -13.00 1.30
CA ILE A 49 10.28 -12.72 -0.03
C ILE A 49 9.27 -11.96 -0.89
N SER A 50 8.00 -12.42 -0.92
CA SER A 50 6.93 -11.75 -1.64
C SER A 50 6.70 -10.32 -1.15
N ALA A 51 6.77 -10.08 0.17
CA ALA A 51 6.65 -8.74 0.73
C ALA A 51 7.81 -7.83 0.36
N LEU A 52 9.05 -8.34 0.32
CA LEU A 52 10.22 -7.56 -0.11
C LEU A 52 10.16 -7.21 -1.60
N ILE A 53 9.77 -8.16 -2.45
CA ILE A 53 9.55 -7.91 -3.88
C ILE A 53 8.44 -6.87 -4.07
N GLY A 54 7.32 -7.05 -3.38
CA GLY A 54 6.21 -6.09 -3.39
C GLY A 54 6.63 -4.71 -2.92
N ALA A 55 7.50 -4.63 -1.90
CA ALA A 55 8.03 -3.38 -1.40
C ALA A 55 8.96 -2.69 -2.41
N ALA A 56 9.81 -3.43 -3.10
CA ALA A 56 10.66 -2.90 -4.16
C ALA A 56 9.82 -2.33 -5.32
N ILE A 57 8.80 -3.07 -5.76
CA ILE A 57 7.86 -2.60 -6.79
C ILE A 57 7.10 -1.35 -6.29
N GLY A 58 6.61 -1.37 -5.06
CA GLY A 58 5.94 -0.24 -4.43
C GLY A 58 6.82 1.01 -4.35
N ALA A 59 8.10 0.85 -4.00
CA ALA A 59 9.07 1.93 -3.97
C ALA A 59 9.27 2.58 -5.35
N VAL A 60 9.34 1.76 -6.40
CA VAL A 60 9.41 2.25 -7.79
C VAL A 60 8.16 3.04 -8.16
N ILE A 61 6.97 2.53 -7.83
CA ILE A 61 5.70 3.22 -8.09
C ILE A 61 5.64 4.55 -7.34
N ILE A 62 6.01 4.59 -6.05
CA ILE A 62 6.01 5.82 -5.25
C ILE A 62 7.03 6.82 -5.82
N PHE A 63 8.19 6.36 -6.27
CA PHE A 63 9.19 7.21 -6.91
C PHE A 63 8.61 7.89 -8.16
N PHE A 64 8.03 7.13 -9.09
CA PHE A 64 7.42 7.70 -10.30
C PHE A 64 6.18 8.55 -10.00
N TYR A 65 5.39 8.17 -9.00
CA TYR A 65 4.30 9.00 -8.49
C TYR A 65 4.82 10.35 -7.98
N SER A 66 5.91 10.37 -7.19
CA SER A 66 6.52 11.61 -6.69
C SER A 66 7.07 12.51 -7.80
N LYS A 67 7.42 11.92 -8.95
CA LYS A 67 7.79 12.61 -10.17
C LYS A 67 6.58 13.09 -10.96
N GLY A 68 5.35 12.75 -10.61
CA GLY A 68 4.16 13.23 -11.31
C GLY A 68 3.83 12.45 -12.58
N GLU A 69 4.28 11.20 -12.67
CA GLU A 69 3.93 10.30 -13.77
C GLU A 69 2.46 9.87 -13.67
N ASN A 70 1.68 10.08 -14.73
CA ASN A 70 0.24 9.82 -14.71
C ASN A 70 -0.08 8.31 -14.61
N TRP A 71 0.76 7.44 -15.18
CA TRP A 71 0.56 5.99 -15.04
C TRP A 71 0.69 5.55 -13.58
N ALA A 72 1.62 6.15 -12.81
CA ALA A 72 1.82 5.81 -11.40
C ALA A 72 0.63 6.25 -10.54
N ARG A 73 -0.05 7.35 -10.91
CA ARG A 73 -1.33 7.77 -10.31
C ARG A 73 -2.37 6.66 -10.42
N TRP A 74 -2.57 6.14 -11.64
CA TRP A 74 -3.53 5.07 -11.89
C TRP A 74 -3.20 3.79 -11.12
N VAL A 75 -1.92 3.41 -11.08
CA VAL A 75 -1.47 2.24 -10.30
C VAL A 75 -1.80 2.43 -8.81
N ILE A 76 -1.53 3.60 -8.23
CA ILE A 76 -1.88 3.87 -6.82
C ILE A 76 -3.39 3.84 -6.59
N MET A 77 -4.19 4.35 -7.53
CA MET A 77 -5.65 4.26 -7.43
C MET A 77 -6.13 2.80 -7.45
N VAL A 78 -5.60 1.97 -8.36
CA VAL A 78 -5.93 0.54 -8.41
C VAL A 78 -5.52 -0.17 -7.13
N MET A 79 -4.29 0.06 -6.64
CA MET A 79 -3.81 -0.52 -5.38
C MET A 79 -4.69 -0.10 -4.19
N SER A 80 -5.11 1.17 -4.16
CA SER A 80 -6.02 1.70 -3.13
C SER A 80 -7.36 0.97 -3.12
N ALA A 81 -7.95 0.71 -4.29
CA ALA A 81 -9.17 -0.08 -4.41
C ALA A 81 -8.96 -1.53 -3.94
N LEU A 82 -7.82 -2.14 -4.31
CA LEU A 82 -7.48 -3.50 -3.88
C LEU A 82 -7.30 -3.61 -2.36
N TYR A 83 -6.73 -2.60 -1.70
CA TYR A 83 -6.63 -2.60 -0.23
C TYR A 83 -8.00 -2.58 0.45
N ILE A 84 -8.95 -1.79 -0.08
CA ILE A 84 -10.32 -1.74 0.43
C ILE A 84 -11.00 -3.09 0.24
N ILE A 85 -10.93 -3.67 -0.97
CA ILE A 85 -11.51 -4.99 -1.26
C ILE A 85 -10.87 -6.07 -0.38
N GLY A 86 -9.54 -6.04 -0.22
CA GLY A 86 -8.80 -6.98 0.60
C GLY A 86 -9.24 -6.96 2.06
N LEU A 87 -9.47 -5.77 2.63
CA LEU A 87 -10.05 -5.63 3.97
C LEU A 87 -11.44 -6.24 4.06
N LEU A 88 -12.32 -5.96 3.10
CA LEU A 88 -13.70 -6.47 3.11
C LEU A 88 -13.75 -8.00 3.00
N LEU A 89 -12.93 -8.59 2.13
CA LEU A 89 -12.90 -10.04 1.90
C LEU A 89 -12.26 -10.81 3.07
N ASN A 90 -11.28 -10.22 3.75
CA ASN A 90 -10.49 -10.91 4.78
C ASN A 90 -10.81 -10.46 6.21
N LEU A 91 -11.83 -9.61 6.40
CA LEU A 91 -12.17 -9.04 7.69
C LEU A 91 -12.37 -10.13 8.76
N HIS A 92 -13.04 -11.22 8.40
CA HIS A 92 -13.31 -12.32 9.33
C HIS A 92 -12.05 -13.12 9.70
N TYR A 93 -11.11 -13.31 8.77
CA TYR A 93 -9.86 -14.02 9.02
C TYR A 93 -8.90 -13.18 9.85
N TRP A 94 -8.90 -11.87 9.62
CA TRP A 94 -8.01 -10.95 10.32
C TRP A 94 -8.51 -10.60 11.71
N ALA A 95 -9.81 -10.73 12.00
CA ALA A 95 -10.37 -10.55 13.35
C ALA A 95 -9.64 -11.37 14.43
N LEU A 96 -8.99 -12.47 14.05
CA LEU A 96 -8.18 -13.31 14.93
C LEU A 96 -6.78 -12.74 15.24
N ILE A 97 -6.36 -11.68 14.54
CA ILE A 97 -5.05 -11.01 14.67
C ILE A 97 -5.28 -9.49 14.74
N PRO A 98 -5.53 -8.93 15.94
CA PRO A 98 -5.95 -7.54 16.10
C PRO A 98 -5.03 -6.51 15.42
N GLY A 99 -3.71 -6.73 15.48
CA GLY A 99 -2.72 -5.86 14.84
C GLY A 99 -2.83 -5.82 13.31
N LYS A 100 -3.21 -6.93 12.67
CA LYS A 100 -3.44 -6.96 11.22
C LYS A 100 -4.73 -6.25 10.83
N VAL A 101 -5.80 -6.39 11.62
CA VAL A 101 -7.07 -5.66 11.37
C VAL A 101 -6.83 -4.16 11.38
N VAL A 102 -6.19 -3.65 12.42
CA VAL A 102 -5.93 -2.21 12.56
C VAL A 102 -5.08 -1.70 11.41
N PHE A 103 -4.00 -2.42 11.07
CA PHE A 103 -3.13 -2.02 9.97
C PHE A 103 -3.85 -2.02 8.62
N SER A 104 -4.62 -3.08 8.33
CA SER A 104 -5.40 -3.16 7.09
C SER A 104 -6.53 -2.11 7.03
N ALA A 105 -7.14 -1.77 8.17
CA ALA A 105 -8.13 -0.70 8.25
C ALA A 105 -7.50 0.67 7.94
N VAL A 106 -6.31 0.95 8.50
CA VAL A 106 -5.55 2.16 8.18
C VAL A 106 -5.23 2.24 6.69
N GLN A 107 -4.78 1.13 6.07
CA GLN A 107 -4.53 1.08 4.63
C GLN A 107 -5.79 1.32 3.79
N ALA A 108 -6.93 0.74 4.17
CA ALA A 108 -8.19 0.94 3.46
C ALA A 108 -8.71 2.38 3.57
N VAL A 109 -8.63 2.99 4.76
CA VAL A 109 -9.01 4.40 4.96
C VAL A 109 -8.11 5.31 4.14
N PHE A 110 -6.80 5.09 4.16
CA PHE A 110 -5.87 5.86 3.34
C PHE A 110 -6.07 5.61 1.84
N GLY A 111 -6.41 4.39 1.44
CA GLY A 111 -6.79 4.06 0.07
C GLY A 111 -8.03 4.82 -0.39
N GLY A 112 -9.06 4.92 0.47
CA GLY A 112 -10.25 5.73 0.20
C GLY A 112 -9.91 7.22 0.05
N TYR A 113 -9.06 7.74 0.94
CA TYR A 113 -8.53 9.10 0.82
C TYR A 113 -7.78 9.32 -0.49
N LEU A 114 -6.90 8.38 -0.90
CA LEU A 114 -6.15 8.49 -2.16
C LEU A 114 -7.06 8.46 -3.38
N LEU A 115 -8.08 7.60 -3.40
CA LEU A 115 -9.07 7.56 -4.47
C LEU A 115 -9.78 8.91 -4.63
N TRP A 116 -10.14 9.55 -3.52
CA TRP A 116 -10.73 10.88 -3.53
C TRP A 116 -9.71 11.96 -3.95
N PHE A 117 -8.57 12.03 -3.27
CA PHE A 117 -7.54 13.06 -3.45
C PHE A 117 -6.97 13.06 -4.88
N LEU A 118 -6.63 11.88 -5.41
CA LEU A 118 -6.06 11.75 -6.77
C LEU A 118 -7.07 12.06 -7.88
N ASN A 119 -8.36 12.05 -7.56
CA ASN A 119 -9.42 12.38 -8.50
C ASN A 119 -9.88 13.86 -8.41
N THR A 120 -9.27 14.65 -7.51
CA THR A 120 -9.54 16.09 -7.47
C THR A 120 -9.04 16.77 -8.76
N PRO A 121 -9.75 17.79 -9.29
CA PRO A 121 -9.38 18.44 -10.55
C PRO A 121 -7.97 19.03 -10.54
N GLU A 122 -7.54 19.58 -9.40
CA GLU A 122 -6.20 20.16 -9.22
C GLU A 122 -5.10 19.12 -9.37
N VAL A 123 -5.23 17.98 -8.68
CA VAL A 123 -4.24 16.89 -8.72
C VAL A 123 -4.26 16.22 -10.10
N LYS A 124 -5.45 15.93 -10.63
CA LYS A 124 -5.62 15.34 -11.97
C LYS A 124 -4.94 16.20 -13.05
N GLY A 125 -5.19 17.51 -13.03
CA GLY A 125 -4.60 18.45 -13.99
C GLY A 125 -3.08 18.55 -13.87
N TRP A 126 -2.52 18.39 -12.67
CA TRP A 126 -1.07 18.37 -12.46
C TRP A 126 -0.40 17.14 -13.10
N PHE A 127 -1.01 15.95 -12.96
CA PHE A 127 -0.51 14.71 -13.58
C PHE A 127 -0.68 14.72 -15.12
N GLU A 128 -1.80 15.22 -15.63
CA GLU A 128 -2.11 15.22 -17.06
C GLU A 128 -1.21 16.17 -17.85
N LYS A 129 -0.95 17.38 -17.33
CA LYS A 129 -0.05 18.34 -18.01
C LYS A 129 1.40 17.89 -18.08
N LYS A 130 1.84 17.01 -17.17
CA LYS A 130 3.19 16.48 -17.19
C LYS A 130 3.40 15.37 -18.23
N THR A 131 2.31 14.77 -18.71
CA THR A 131 2.35 13.71 -19.72
C THR A 131 2.45 14.28 -21.15
N ILE A 132 2.22 15.58 -21.34
CA ILE A 132 2.18 16.27 -22.66
C ILE A 132 3.53 16.95 -22.98
N VAL A 133 4.63 16.51 -22.39
CA VAL A 133 5.98 17.04 -22.67
C VAL A 133 6.86 15.92 -23.19
#